data_AF-X1IPN0-F1
#
_entry.id   AF-X1IPN0-F1
#
_cell.length_a   1.000
_cell.length_b   1.000
_cell.length_c   1.000
_cell.angle_alpha   90.00
_cell.angle_beta   90.00
_cell.angle_gamma   90.00
#
_symmetry.space_group_name_H-M   'P 1'
#
loop_
_entity.id
_entity.type
_entity.pdbx_description
1 polymer ?
#
loop_
_entity_poly.entity_id
_entity_poly.type
_entity_poly.pdbx_seq_one_letter_code
_entity_poly.pdbx_strand_id
1 'polypeptide(L)'
;FADFQCSYRSGDVVIPNIQFMEPLKIECQHFIDCIRDESLQPISSGEQGLMVVQTLEAAERSMKNGGQRHFINEEEMTLSKVSQ
;
A
#
# COMPACT_ATOMS: atom_id res chain seq x y z
N PHE A 1 -18.16 5.57 45.02
CA PHE A 1 -16.82 6.04 44.64
C PHE A 1 -15.93 4.81 44.53
N ALA A 2 -15.28 4.66 43.37
CA ALA A 2 -14.28 3.65 42.99
C ALA A 2 -14.74 2.18 43.07
N ASP A 3 -14.85 1.50 41.93
CA ASP A 3 -14.43 0.09 41.77
C ASP A 3 -14.56 -0.36 40.30
N PHE A 4 -13.93 0.40 39.40
CA PHE A 4 -13.58 -0.08 38.07
C PHE A 4 -12.06 0.01 37.92
N GLN A 5 -11.34 -0.74 38.77
CA GLN A 5 -9.95 -1.07 38.48
C GLN A 5 -9.95 -2.07 37.33
N CYS A 6 -9.86 -1.51 36.12
CA CYS A 6 -9.49 -2.18 34.89
C CYS A 6 -8.34 -3.16 35.17
N SER A 7 -8.61 -4.46 35.03
CA SER A 7 -7.59 -5.51 34.96
C SER A 7 -6.82 -5.38 33.64
N TYR A 8 -6.01 -4.33 33.49
CA TYR A 8 -5.39 -3.95 32.22
C TYR A 8 -4.15 -4.79 31.85
N ARG A 9 -3.74 -5.77 32.67
CA ARG A 9 -2.52 -6.54 32.40
C ARG A 9 -2.68 -7.98 32.91
N SER A 10 -3.50 -8.78 32.25
CA SER A 10 -3.41 -10.23 32.40
C SER A 10 -3.64 -10.90 31.04
N GLY A 11 -2.55 -11.07 30.31
CA GLY A 11 -2.49 -11.76 29.04
C GLY A 11 -1.01 -11.89 28.64
N ASP A 12 -0.60 -13.08 28.22
CA ASP A 12 0.76 -13.33 27.76
C ASP A 12 1.02 -12.55 26.47
N VAL A 13 2.01 -11.65 26.49
CA VAL A 13 2.46 -10.93 25.29
C VAL A 13 3.49 -11.81 24.59
N VAL A 14 3.08 -12.51 23.54
CA VAL A 14 4.01 -13.21 22.65
C VAL A 14 4.46 -12.23 21.57
N ILE A 15 5.71 -11.82 21.61
CA ILE A 15 6.34 -11.08 20.52
C ILE A 15 6.99 -12.11 19.60
N PRO A 16 6.47 -12.35 18.38
CA PRO A 16 7.09 -13.29 17.46
C PRO A 16 8.47 -12.78 17.05
N ASN A 17 9.44 -13.70 16.94
CA ASN A 17 10.73 -13.38 16.35
C ASN A 17 10.54 -13.23 14.83
N ILE A 18 10.73 -12.01 14.32
CA ILE A 18 10.71 -11.72 12.89
C ILE A 18 12.17 -11.60 12.45
N GLN A 19 12.58 -12.41 11.48
CA GLN A 19 13.91 -12.31 10.91
C GLN A 19 14.08 -10.96 10.22
N PHE A 20 15.07 -10.18 10.67
CA PHE A 20 15.38 -8.91 10.05
C PHE A 20 16.13 -9.16 8.75
N MET A 21 15.51 -8.75 7.64
CA MET A 21 16.14 -8.70 6.33
C MET A 21 16.14 -7.25 5.86
N GLU A 22 17.23 -6.85 5.21
CA GLU A 22 17.38 -5.49 4.70
C GLU A 22 16.37 -5.27 3.55
N PRO A 23 15.36 -4.39 3.71
CA PRO A 23 14.24 -4.31 2.77
C PRO A 23 14.66 -3.93 1.35
N LEU A 24 15.63 -3.02 1.18
CA LEU A 24 16.04 -2.56 -0.14
C LEU A 24 16.76 -3.67 -0.91
N LYS A 25 17.61 -4.47 -0.25
CA LYS A 25 18.22 -5.65 -0.86
C LYS A 25 17.18 -6.65 -1.36
N ILE A 26 16.12 -6.90 -0.58
CA ILE A 26 15.05 -7.81 -1.01
C ILE A 26 14.36 -7.24 -2.26
N GLU A 27 14.03 -5.96 -2.24
CA GLU A 27 13.37 -5.29 -3.35
C GLU A 27 14.23 -5.30 -4.63
N CYS A 28 15.52 -4.94 -4.54
CA CYS A 28 16.43 -4.99 -5.67
C CYS A 28 16.62 -6.41 -6.21
N GLN A 29 16.66 -7.42 -5.33
CA GLN A 29 16.74 -8.81 -5.75
C GLN A 29 15.47 -9.22 -6.50
N HIS A 30 14.29 -8.92 -5.95
CA HIS A 30 13.00 -9.18 -6.57
C HIS A 30 12.87 -8.52 -7.94
N PHE A 31 13.37 -7.29 -8.09
CA PHE A 31 13.41 -6.58 -9.37
C PHE A 31 14.26 -7.32 -10.40
N ILE A 32 15.46 -7.77 -10.03
CA ILE A 32 16.34 -8.56 -10.91
C ILE A 32 15.68 -9.89 -11.29
N ASP A 33 15.01 -10.54 -10.34
CA ASP A 33 14.35 -11.83 -10.56
C ASP A 33 13.20 -11.69 -11.57
N CYS A 34 12.39 -10.62 -11.48
CA CYS A 34 11.32 -10.33 -12.44
C CYS A 34 11.86 -10.02 -13.85
N ILE A 35 13.07 -9.49 -13.97
CA ILE A 35 13.72 -9.27 -15.28
C ILE A 35 14.17 -10.59 -15.89
N ARG A 36 14.62 -11.54 -15.07
CA ARG A 36 15.17 -12.83 -15.52
C ARG A 36 14.09 -13.86 -15.84
N ASP A 37 12.98 -13.80 -15.13
CA ASP A 37 11.86 -14.73 -15.26
C ASP A 37 10.61 -13.99 -15.73
N GLU A 38 10.29 -14.13 -17.02
CA GLU A 38 9.10 -13.52 -17.63
C GLU A 38 7.78 -14.02 -17.01
N SER A 39 7.79 -15.18 -16.33
CA SER A 39 6.61 -15.71 -15.65
C SER A 39 6.39 -15.10 -14.27
N LEU A 40 7.41 -14.43 -13.70
CA LEU A 40 7.33 -13.82 -12.39
C LEU A 40 6.66 -12.44 -12.47
N GLN A 41 5.51 -12.31 -11.82
CA GLN A 41 4.80 -11.03 -11.74
C GLN A 41 5.38 -10.16 -10.62
N PRO A 42 5.71 -8.88 -10.90
CA PRO A 42 6.22 -7.99 -9.87
C PRO A 42 5.14 -7.70 -8.81
N ILE A 43 5.53 -7.72 -7.54
CA ILE A 43 4.64 -7.39 -6.40
C ILE A 43 4.23 -5.90 -6.44
N SER A 44 5.09 -5.06 -7.01
CA SER A 44 4.92 -3.62 -7.18
C SER A 44 5.11 -3.22 -8.65
N SER A 45 4.04 -3.28 -9.44
CA SER A 45 4.01 -2.91 -10.85
C SER A 45 3.72 -1.41 -11.06
N GLY A 46 3.98 -0.93 -12.27
CA GLY A 46 3.64 0.45 -12.66
C GLY A 46 2.13 0.73 -12.63
N GLU A 47 1.30 -0.27 -12.95
CA GLU A 47 -0.16 -0.15 -12.88
C GLU A 47 -0.64 0.06 -11.43
N GLN A 48 -0.07 -0.70 -10.48
CA GLN A 48 -0.33 -0.50 -9.06
C GLN A 48 0.13 0.89 -8.60
N GLY A 49 1.29 1.35 -9.08
CA GLY A 49 1.79 2.70 -8.81
C GLY A 49 0.82 3.79 -9.30
N LEU A 50 0.26 3.64 -10.50
CA LEU A 50 -0.73 4.57 -11.05
C LEU A 50 -1.99 4.64 -10.19
N MET A 51 -2.54 3.49 -9.78
CA MET A 51 -3.71 3.44 -8.90
C MET A 51 -3.47 4.14 -7.56
N VAL A 52 -2.26 4.01 -7.00
CA VAL A 52 -1.88 4.70 -5.76
C VAL A 52 -1.89 6.21 -5.96
N VAL A 53 -1.26 6.71 -7.04
CA VAL A 53 -1.22 8.15 -7.33
C VAL A 53 -2.62 8.72 -7.50
N GLN A 54 -3.48 8.06 -8.29
CA GLN A 54 -4.86 8.50 -8.50
C GLN A 54 -5.67 8.52 -7.20
N THR A 55 -5.45 7.54 -6.32
CA THR A 55 -6.10 7.51 -5.01
C THR A 55 -5.66 8.69 -4.14
N LEU A 56 -4.37 9.02 -4.14
CA LEU A 56 -3.84 10.18 -3.41
C LEU A 56 -4.40 11.50 -3.94
N GLU A 57 -4.52 11.64 -5.26
CA GLU A 57 -5.13 12.83 -5.87
C GLU A 57 -6.61 12.96 -5.54
N ALA A 58 -7.37 11.86 -5.54
CA ALA A 58 -8.77 11.87 -5.15
C ALA A 58 -8.95 12.21 -3.66
N ALA A 59 -8.07 11.69 -2.80
CA ALA A 59 -8.02 12.06 -1.39
C ALA A 59 -7.72 13.56 -1.21
N GLU A 60 -6.79 14.12 -1.99
CA GLU A 60 -6.50 15.56 -1.97
C GLU A 60 -7.71 16.40 -2.40
N ARG A 61 -8.39 16.01 -3.49
CA ARG A 61 -9.64 16.65 -3.93
C ARG A 61 -10.74 16.56 -2.88
N SER A 62 -10.87 15.43 -2.19
CA SER A 62 -11.82 15.25 -1.09
C SER A 62 -11.51 16.22 0.06
N MET A 63 -10.26 16.28 0.51
CA MET A 63 -9.84 17.17 1.60
C MET A 63 -10.12 18.65 1.26
N LYS A 64 -9.81 19.08 0.04
CA LYS A 64 -10.08 20.45 -0.43
C LYS A 64 -11.57 20.78 -0.48
N ASN A 65 -12.43 19.79 -0.69
CA ASN A 65 -13.89 19.93 -0.75
C ASN A 65 -14.59 19.57 0.57
N GLY A 66 -13.89 19.69 1.71
CA GLY A 66 -14.49 19.47 3.04
C GLY A 66 -14.76 18.00 3.37
N GLY A 67 -13.96 17.08 2.83
CA GLY A 67 -14.08 15.64 3.10
C GLY A 67 -15.22 14.96 2.33
N GLN A 68 -15.74 15.59 1.28
CA GLN A 68 -16.76 14.99 0.42
C GLN A 68 -16.20 13.76 -0.31
N ARG A 69 -17.06 12.77 -0.57
CA ARG A 69 -16.66 11.59 -1.35
C ARG A 69 -16.34 12.00 -2.78
N HIS A 70 -15.17 11.59 -3.26
CA HIS A 70 -14.76 11.72 -4.67
C HIS A 70 -14.61 10.33 -5.25
N PHE A 71 -15.26 10.08 -6.39
CA PHE A 71 -15.11 8.83 -7.12
C PHE A 71 -13.78 8.86 -7.89
N ILE A 72 -13.07 7.74 -7.87
CA ILE A 72 -11.89 7.51 -8.72
C ILE A 72 -12.44 6.86 -9.99
N ASN A 73 -12.54 7.62 -11.08
CA ASN A 73 -13.06 7.10 -12.34
C ASN A 73 -11.97 6.29 -13.04
N GLU A 74 -12.29 5.07 -13.47
CA GLU A 74 -11.37 4.20 -14.24
C GLU A 74 -11.04 4.76 -15.64
N GLU A 75 -11.72 5.82 -16.12
CA GLU A 75 -11.52 6.37 -17.46
C GLU A 75 -10.19 7.13 -17.66
N GLU A 76 -9.48 7.51 -16.59
CA GLU A 76 -8.09 7.98 -16.71
C GLU A 76 -7.09 6.83 -16.92
N MET A 77 -7.52 5.56 -16.78
CA MET A 77 -6.70 4.35 -16.99
C MET A 77 -6.39 4.09 -18.47
N THR A 78 -7.12 4.71 -19.41
CA THR A 78 -6.96 4.52 -20.86
C THR A 78 -6.20 5.64 -21.56
N LEU A 79 -6.10 6.84 -20.97
CA LEU A 79 -5.45 8.00 -21.63
C LEU A 79 -3.91 7.87 -21.73
N SER A 80 -3.29 6.97 -20.97
CA SER A 80 -1.86 6.64 -21.13
C SER A 80 -1.57 5.54 -22.16
N LYS A 81 -2.61 4.86 -22.69
CA LYS A 81 -2.46 3.84 -23.75
C LYS A 81 -2.56 4.41 -25.18
N VAL A 82 -2.66 5.74 -25.36
CA VAL A 82 -2.86 6.37 -26.68
C VAL A 82 -1.60 7.09 -27.21
N SER A 83 -0.44 6.95 -26.57
CA SER A 83 0.81 7.60 -27.02
C SER A 83 1.93 6.65 -27.48
N GLN A 84 1.62 5.40 -27.84
CA GLN A 84 2.51 4.56 -28.67
C GLN A 84 1.81 4.06 -29.92
#